data_AF-A0A645FFV5-F1
#
_entry.id   AF-A0A645FFV5-F1
#
_cell.length_a   1.000
_cell.length_b   1.000
_cell.length_c   1.000
_cell.angle_alpha   90.00
_cell.angle_beta   90.00
_cell.angle_gamma   90.00
#
_symmetry.space_group_name_H-M   'P 1'
#
loop_
_entity.id
_entity.type
_entity.pdbx_description
1 polymer ?
#
loop_
_entity_poly.entity_id
_entity_poly.type
_entity_poly.pdbx_seq_one_letter_code
_entity_poly.pdbx_strand_id
1 'polypeptide(L)'
;MKENIIDIRKVKPKTNDKCNNCGICVKVCPMGSISSENVREYTGICIKCGACIKKCPQNAKYYDDENYLYHKKDLEEEFQRRAEPETFL
;
A
#
# COMPACT_ATOMS: atom_id res chain seq x y z
N MET A 1 1.34 18.76 21.37
CA MET A 1 1.21 17.62 20.46
C MET A 1 2.33 17.77 19.44
N LYS A 2 3.41 17.00 19.53
CA LYS A 2 4.50 17.11 18.53
C LYS A 2 3.89 16.64 17.21
N GLU A 3 3.78 17.54 16.24
CA GLU A 3 3.30 17.19 14.91
C GLU A 3 4.27 16.18 14.31
N ASN A 4 3.90 14.90 14.40
CA ASN A 4 4.64 13.82 13.78
C ASN A 4 4.26 13.84 12.30
N ILE A 5 4.81 14.79 11.54
CA ILE A 5 4.55 14.93 10.11
C ILE A 5 5.08 13.68 9.41
N ILE A 6 4.17 12.80 9.02
CA ILE A 6 4.52 11.56 8.36
C ILE A 6 4.77 11.82 6.89
N ASP A 7 5.98 11.49 6.44
CA ASP A 7 6.26 11.44 5.01
C ASP A 7 5.67 10.15 4.43
N ILE A 8 4.38 10.20 4.09
CA ILE A 8 3.64 9.08 3.50
C ILE A 8 4.35 8.51 2.25
N ARG A 9 5.16 9.32 1.54
CA ARG A 9 5.90 8.86 0.35
C ARG A 9 6.95 7.79 0.69
N LYS A 10 7.44 7.75 1.94
CA LYS A 10 8.43 6.76 2.41
C LYS A 10 7.79 5.43 2.82
N VAL A 11 6.50 5.41 3.14
CA VAL A 11 5.79 4.18 3.56
C VAL A 11 5.64 3.22 2.38
N LYS A 12 6.08 1.97 2.53
CA LYS A 12 5.98 0.93 1.50
C LYS A 12 5.46 -0.37 2.14
N PRO A 13 4.72 -1.22 1.41
CA PRO A 13 4.29 -2.51 1.94
C PRO A 13 5.48 -3.41 2.33
N LYS A 14 5.44 -3.99 3.52
CA LYS A 14 6.37 -5.03 3.96
C LYS A 14 5.92 -6.40 3.49
N THR A 15 6.79 -7.40 3.67
CA THR A 15 6.57 -8.80 3.25
C THR A 15 6.94 -9.73 4.40
N ASN A 16 6.00 -10.54 4.87
CA ASN A 16 6.23 -11.51 5.95
C ASN A 16 6.65 -12.88 5.41
N ASP A 17 6.84 -13.84 6.32
CA ASP A 17 7.38 -15.17 6.02
C ASP A 17 6.40 -16.12 5.34
N LYS A 18 5.12 -15.73 5.17
CA LYS A 18 4.19 -16.47 4.30
C LYS A 18 4.56 -16.36 2.82
N CYS A 19 5.45 -15.44 2.46
CA CYS A 19 5.90 -15.25 1.09
C CYS A 19 6.71 -16.45 0.59
N ASN A 20 6.21 -17.09 -0.48
CA ASN A 20 6.89 -18.19 -1.18
C ASN A 20 7.63 -17.74 -2.46
N ASN A 21 7.90 -16.44 -2.61
CA ASN A 21 8.61 -15.85 -3.76
C ASN A 21 7.96 -16.10 -5.14
N CYS A 22 6.65 -16.28 -5.22
CA CYS A 22 5.95 -16.49 -6.50
C CYS A 22 6.01 -15.35 -7.53
N GLY A 23 6.49 -14.15 -7.15
CA GLY A 23 6.69 -13.02 -8.06
C GLY A 23 5.42 -12.31 -8.57
N ILE A 24 4.21 -12.73 -8.17
CA ILE A 24 2.95 -12.08 -8.61
C ILE A 24 2.95 -10.58 -8.28
N CYS A 25 3.44 -10.21 -7.10
CA CYS A 25 3.51 -8.80 -6.69
C CYS A 25 4.34 -7.92 -7.64
N VAL A 26 5.41 -8.47 -8.23
CA VAL A 26 6.25 -7.79 -9.23
C VAL A 26 5.42 -7.55 -10.50
N LYS A 27 4.76 -8.59 -11.01
CA LYS A 27 3.96 -8.53 -12.25
C LYS A 27 2.79 -7.56 -12.18
N VAL A 28 2.14 -7.44 -11.02
CA VAL A 28 0.96 -6.58 -10.84
C VAL A 28 1.30 -5.16 -10.39
N CYS A 29 2.57 -4.84 -10.13
CA CYS A 29 2.96 -3.50 -9.72
C CYS A 29 2.96 -2.57 -10.94
N PRO A 30 2.04 -1.60 -11.06
CA PRO A 30 1.99 -0.71 -12.23
C PRO A 30 3.21 0.21 -12.32
N MET A 31 3.92 0.42 -11.20
CA MET A 31 5.11 1.25 -11.12
C MET A 31 6.42 0.46 -11.32
N GLY A 32 6.35 -0.86 -11.56
CA GLY A 32 7.54 -1.72 -11.67
C GLY A 32 8.50 -1.61 -10.47
N SER A 33 7.98 -1.28 -9.28
CA SER A 33 8.80 -0.79 -8.16
C SER A 33 9.26 -1.87 -7.19
N ILE A 34 9.02 -3.15 -7.48
CA ILE A 34 9.40 -4.30 -6.65
C ILE A 34 10.45 -5.09 -7.41
N SER A 35 11.57 -5.43 -6.76
CA SER A 35 12.64 -6.21 -7.39
C SER A 35 12.17 -7.63 -7.77
N SER A 36 12.59 -8.10 -8.94
CA SER A 36 12.40 -9.48 -9.42
C SER A 36 13.29 -10.48 -8.70
N GLU A 37 14.45 -10.04 -8.21
CA GLU A 37 15.48 -10.82 -7.54
C GLU A 37 15.12 -11.01 -6.06
N ASN A 38 14.57 -9.97 -5.44
CA ASN A 38 14.10 -9.99 -4.06
C ASN A 38 12.77 -9.24 -3.95
N VAL A 39 11.67 -10.01 -3.93
CA VAL A 39 10.31 -9.44 -3.84
C VAL A 39 10.04 -8.66 -2.57
N ARG A 40 10.92 -8.71 -1.56
CA ARG A 40 10.82 -7.91 -0.32
C ARG A 40 11.33 -6.47 -0.52
N GLU A 41 12.11 -6.23 -1.56
CA GLU A 41 12.75 -4.95 -1.83
C GLU A 41 11.95 -4.10 -2.82
N TYR A 42 11.91 -2.79 -2.54
CA TYR A 42 11.30 -1.80 -3.42
C TYR A 42 12.36 -0.86 -3.99
N THR A 43 12.63 -1.03 -5.28
CA THR A 43 13.64 -0.28 -6.05
C THR A 43 13.09 1.03 -6.64
N GLY A 44 11.77 1.21 -6.64
CA GLY A 44 11.09 2.40 -7.20
C GLY A 44 10.11 3.09 -6.26
N ILE A 45 9.22 3.90 -6.86
CA ILE A 45 8.20 4.69 -6.16
C ILE A 45 6.92 3.87 -5.96
N CYS A 46 6.49 3.72 -4.71
CA CYS A 46 5.22 3.11 -4.38
C CYS A 46 4.08 4.15 -4.29
N ILE A 47 3.15 4.12 -5.25
CA ILE A 47 1.93 4.95 -5.27
C ILE A 47 0.80 4.42 -4.37
N LYS A 48 1.05 3.33 -3.62
CA LYS A 48 0.10 2.73 -2.67
C LYS A 48 -1.23 2.28 -3.26
N CYS A 49 -1.25 1.85 -4.53
CA CYS A 49 -2.45 1.31 -5.17
C CYS A 49 -2.98 0.00 -4.54
N GLY A 50 -2.19 -0.67 -3.70
CA GLY A 50 -2.58 -1.91 -3.01
C GLY A 50 -2.65 -3.16 -3.88
N ALA A 51 -2.26 -3.11 -5.16
CA ALA A 51 -2.32 -4.26 -6.08
C ALA A 51 -1.49 -5.45 -5.56
N CYS A 52 -0.27 -5.22 -5.08
CA CYS A 52 0.59 -6.26 -4.53
C CYS A 52 0.03 -6.92 -3.27
N ILE A 53 -0.75 -6.18 -2.46
CA ILE A 53 -1.43 -6.69 -1.27
C ILE A 53 -2.62 -7.54 -1.71
N LYS A 54 -3.54 -6.97 -2.49
CA LYS A 54 -4.79 -7.62 -2.91
C LYS A 54 -4.57 -8.88 -3.76
N LYS A 55 -3.50 -8.93 -4.55
CA LYS A 55 -3.21 -10.06 -5.45
C LYS A 55 -2.24 -11.09 -4.87
N CYS A 56 -1.72 -10.88 -3.66
CA CYS A 56 -0.83 -11.88 -3.04
C CYS A 56 -1.64 -13.09 -2.57
N PRO A 57 -1.48 -14.29 -3.15
CA PRO A 57 -2.25 -15.47 -2.74
C PRO A 57 -1.89 -15.93 -1.31
N GLN A 58 -0.71 -15.55 -0.82
CA GLN A 58 -0.23 -15.88 0.51
C GLN A 58 -0.60 -14.84 1.58
N ASN A 59 -1.27 -13.73 1.19
CA ASN A 59 -1.53 -12.59 2.06
C ASN A 59 -0.26 -12.10 2.80
N ALA A 60 0.89 -12.15 2.11
CA ALA A 60 2.19 -11.88 2.70
C ALA A 60 2.59 -10.40 2.67
N LYS A 61 1.90 -9.56 1.89
CA LYS A 61 2.16 -8.13 1.74
C LYS A 61 1.23 -7.32 2.65
N TYR A 62 1.76 -6.35 3.39
CA TYR A 62 0.98 -5.57 4.37
C TYR A 62 1.63 -4.22 4.67
N TYR A 63 0.90 -3.33 5.35
CA TYR A 63 1.44 -2.12 5.98
C TYR A 63 1.42 -2.28 7.50
N ASP A 64 2.46 -1.81 8.17
CA ASP A 64 2.58 -1.78 9.63
C ASP A 64 3.07 -0.42 10.17
N ASP A 65 3.17 0.58 9.30
CA ASP A 65 3.45 1.95 9.71
C ASP A 65 2.22 2.49 10.45
N GLU A 66 2.38 2.80 11.74
CA GLU A 66 1.29 3.20 12.64
C GLU A 66 0.48 4.37 12.10
N ASN A 67 1.16 5.33 11.49
CA ASN A 67 0.53 6.54 11.01
C ASN A 67 -0.22 6.33 9.69
N TYR A 68 0.34 5.50 8.80
CA TYR A 68 -0.40 5.03 7.63
C TYR A 68 -1.68 4.29 8.05
N LEU A 69 -1.59 3.43 9.08
CA LEU A 69 -2.73 2.70 9.60
C LEU A 69 -3.77 3.62 10.27
N TYR A 70 -3.31 4.63 10.99
CA TYR A 70 -4.19 5.67 11.53
C TYR A 70 -4.94 6.41 10.41
N HIS A 71 -4.24 6.88 9.38
CA HIS A 71 -4.90 7.59 8.27
C HIS A 71 -5.87 6.69 7.51
N LYS A 72 -5.54 5.41 7.30
CA LYS A 72 -6.47 4.43 6.74
C LYS A 72 -7.74 4.33 7.58
N LYS A 73 -7.60 4.19 8.90
CA LYS A 73 -8.72 4.08 9.84
C LYS A 73 -9.60 5.34 9.81
N ASP A 74 -8.98 6.51 9.88
CA ASP A 74 -9.65 7.81 9.80
C ASP A 74 -10.49 7.94 8.51
N LEU A 75 -9.93 7.56 7.36
CA LEU A 75 -10.67 7.56 6.10
C LEU A 75 -11.86 6.57 6.11
N GLU A 76 -11.68 5.39 6.70
CA GLU A 76 -12.72 4.35 6.80
C GLU A 76 -13.84 4.70 7.81
N GLU A 77 -13.55 5.55 8.79
CA GLU A 77 -14.54 6.03 9.78
C GLU A 77 -15.30 7.26 9.24
N GLU A 78 -14.61 8.22 8.63
CA GLU A 78 -15.20 9.49 8.18
C GLU A 78 -15.91 9.39 6.82
N PHE A 79 -15.40 8.58 5.88
CA PHE A 79 -15.90 8.55 4.48
C PHE A 79 -16.69 7.28 4.15
N GLN A 80 -17.56 6.84 5.07
CA GLN A 80 -18.38 5.64 4.87
C GLN A 80 -19.51 5.80 3.84
N ARG A 81 -20.02 7.03 3.68
CA ARG A 81 -21.13 7.31 2.77
C ARG A 81 -20.63 7.46 1.33
N ARG A 82 -21.34 6.87 0.37
CA ARG A 82 -21.17 7.21 -1.05
C ARG A 82 -21.70 8.63 -1.28
N ALA A 83 -20.88 9.51 -1.84
CA ALA A 83 -21.32 10.80 -2.36
C ALA A 83 -21.68 10.65 -3.85
N GLU A 84 -22.80 11.24 -4.27
CA GLU A 84 -23.08 11.39 -5.71
C GLU A 84 -22.18 12.49 -6.30
N PRO A 85 -21.78 12.38 -7.58
CA PRO A 85 -20.94 13.38 -8.22
C PRO A 85 -21.69 14.71 -8.40
N GLU A 86 -21.03 15.81 -8.08
CA GLU A 86 -21.49 17.17 -8.38
C GLU A 86 -20.78 17.68 -9.64
N THR A 87 -21.53 18.11 -10.64
CA THR A 87 -21.00 18.67 -11.88
C THR A 87 -20.98 20.19 -11.80
N PHE A 88 -19.81 20.78 -11.98
CA PHE A 88 -19.64 22.23 -12.09
C PHE A 88 -19.44 22.57 -13.57
N LEU A 89 -20.55 22.95 -14.23
CA LEU A 89 -20.57 23.40 -15.64
C LEU A 89 -20.23 24.88 -15.75
#